data_AF-A0A925HJ62-F1
#
_entry.id   AF-A0A925HJ62-F1
#
_cell.length_a   1.000
_cell.length_b   1.000
_cell.length_c   1.000
_cell.angle_alpha   90.00
_cell.angle_beta   90.00
_cell.angle_gamma   90.00
#
_symmetry.space_group_name_H-M   'P 1'
#
loop_
_entity.id
_entity.type
_entity.pdbx_description
1 polymer ?
#
loop_
_entity_poly.entity_id
_entity_poly.type
_entity_poly.pdbx_seq_one_letter_code
_entity_poly.pdbx_strand_id
1 'polypeptide(L)'
;MRPFVLASALLLIHLAASPLAAQPLFSDSFDSAPSPQWGNERGDWTAIGGEYLAQAPTNTPPTFTSLPFELTDLELTLDVSKSPTAASGSAPTPRV
;
A
#
# COMPACT_ATOMS: atom_id res chain seq x y z
N MET A 1 61.20 2.40 -36.45
CA MET A 1 60.51 3.66 -36.07
C MET A 1 59.09 3.32 -35.62
N ARG A 2 58.67 3.83 -34.45
CA ARG A 2 57.34 3.70 -33.77
C ARG A 2 56.17 4.17 -34.68
N PRO A 3 54.85 3.84 -34.48
CA PRO A 3 54.12 3.80 -33.18
C PRO A 3 53.08 2.66 -33.00
N PHE A 4 52.91 2.12 -31.80
CA PHE A 4 51.83 2.48 -30.84
C PHE A 4 50.43 2.60 -31.50
N VAL A 5 49.60 1.55 -31.37
CA VAL A 5 48.14 1.66 -31.52
C VAL A 5 47.53 1.35 -30.15
N LEU A 6 47.40 2.41 -29.35
CA LEU A 6 46.53 2.48 -28.18
C LEU A 6 45.17 2.99 -28.68
N ALA A 7 44.15 2.16 -28.81
CA ALA A 7 42.78 2.64 -29.05
C ALA A 7 41.69 1.56 -28.84
N SER A 8 41.65 0.89 -27.69
CA SER A 8 40.47 0.10 -27.29
C SER A 8 40.07 0.38 -25.84
N ALA A 9 40.12 1.65 -25.45
CA ALA A 9 39.54 2.13 -24.21
C ALA A 9 38.40 3.10 -24.54
N LEU A 10 37.44 2.64 -25.34
CA LEU A 10 36.15 3.31 -25.51
C LEU A 10 35.02 2.29 -25.31
N LEU A 11 35.11 1.52 -24.22
CA LEU A 11 33.92 0.97 -23.59
C LEU A 11 33.22 2.17 -22.93
N LEU A 12 32.40 2.85 -23.74
CA LEU A 12 31.50 3.92 -23.34
C LEU A 12 30.70 3.46 -22.13
N ILE A 13 31.14 3.94 -20.97
CA ILE A 13 30.43 4.01 -19.71
C ILE A 13 29.11 4.74 -20.00
N HIS A 14 28.09 3.99 -20.39
CA HIS A 14 26.70 4.41 -20.29
C HIS A 14 26.31 4.28 -18.82
N LEU A 15 26.90 5.14 -17.98
CA LEU A 15 26.39 5.33 -16.63
C LEU A 15 25.07 6.09 -16.77
N ALA A 16 24.01 5.36 -17.08
CA ALA A 16 22.66 5.83 -16.90
C ALA A 16 22.51 6.11 -15.41
N ALA A 17 22.62 7.38 -15.04
CA ALA A 17 22.26 7.84 -13.71
C ALA A 17 20.75 7.65 -13.57
N SER A 18 20.32 6.49 -13.08
CA SER A 18 18.95 6.31 -12.64
C SER A 18 18.69 7.35 -11.55
N PRO A 19 17.61 8.16 -11.63
CA PRO A 19 17.22 8.96 -10.48
C PRO A 19 16.99 7.99 -9.33
N LEU A 20 17.72 8.19 -8.23
CA LEU A 20 17.48 7.47 -6.99
C LEU A 20 16.18 8.01 -6.39
N ALA A 21 15.04 7.58 -6.96
CA ALA A 21 13.76 7.77 -6.32
C ALA A 21 13.71 6.87 -5.09
N ALA A 22 13.28 7.42 -3.95
CA ALA A 22 13.03 6.63 -2.75
C ALA A 22 12.06 5.50 -3.12
N GLN A 23 12.52 4.25 -2.96
CA GLN A 23 11.65 3.09 -3.17
C GLN A 23 10.69 3.00 -1.97
N PRO A 24 9.40 2.70 -2.20
CA PRO A 24 8.49 2.48 -1.09
C PRO A 24 8.99 1.30 -0.26
N LEU A 25 9.07 1.49 1.06
CA LEU A 25 9.47 0.43 1.99
C LEU A 25 8.48 -0.74 2.00
N PHE A 26 7.22 -0.44 1.70
CA PHE A 26 6.14 -1.39 1.60
C PHE A 26 5.07 -0.88 0.64
N SER A 27 4.45 -1.81 -0.09
CA SER A 27 3.29 -1.54 -0.92
C SER A 27 2.43 -2.80 -0.95
N ASP A 28 1.11 -2.62 -0.95
CA ASP A 28 0.13 -3.70 -1.10
C ASP A 28 -1.01 -3.18 -1.96
N SER A 29 -1.33 -3.88 -3.05
CA SER A 29 -2.43 -3.51 -3.94
C SER A 29 -3.72 -4.25 -3.62
N PHE A 30 -3.67 -5.29 -2.77
CA PHE A 30 -4.84 -6.10 -2.39
C PHE A 30 -5.58 -6.77 -3.56
N ASP A 31 -5.01 -6.78 -4.77
CA ASP A 31 -5.51 -7.54 -5.93
C ASP A 31 -5.42 -9.06 -5.70
N SER A 32 -4.57 -9.45 -4.75
CA SER A 32 -4.37 -10.81 -4.27
C SER A 32 -4.64 -10.88 -2.76
N ALA A 33 -4.26 -11.96 -2.10
CA ALA A 33 -4.27 -12.03 -0.65
C ALA A 33 -3.46 -10.86 -0.06
N PRO A 34 -3.90 -10.27 1.07
CA PRO A 34 -3.18 -9.18 1.70
C PRO A 34 -1.80 -9.69 2.15
N SER A 35 -0.82 -8.80 2.15
CA SER A 35 0.51 -9.12 2.64
C SER A 35 0.44 -9.68 4.06
N PRO A 36 1.18 -10.76 4.38
CA PRO A 36 1.25 -11.32 5.72
C PRO A 36 1.89 -10.37 6.74
N GLN A 37 2.40 -9.22 6.30
CA GLN A 37 2.89 -8.16 7.19
C GLN A 37 1.76 -7.37 7.85
N TRP A 38 0.54 -7.40 7.31
CA TRP A 38 -0.60 -6.77 7.96
C TRP A 38 -0.96 -7.50 9.26
N GLY A 39 -0.87 -6.78 10.38
CA GLY A 39 -1.32 -7.21 11.69
C GLY A 39 -2.76 -6.79 11.92
N ASN A 40 -3.69 -7.75 11.88
CA ASN A 40 -5.11 -7.54 12.18
C ASN A 40 -5.36 -7.46 13.70
N GLU A 41 -4.78 -6.46 14.35
CA GLU A 41 -4.70 -6.38 15.81
C GLU A 41 -6.05 -6.41 16.52
N ARG A 42 -7.09 -5.86 15.89
CA ARG A 42 -8.47 -6.01 16.37
C ARG A 42 -9.49 -6.04 15.26
N GLY A 43 -10.40 -7.01 15.39
CA GLY A 43 -11.50 -7.28 14.48
C GLY A 43 -11.06 -8.04 13.24
N ASP A 44 -12.02 -8.49 12.46
CA ASP A 44 -11.76 -9.28 11.26
C ASP A 44 -11.51 -8.36 10.07
N TRP A 45 -10.33 -8.49 9.47
CA TRP A 45 -9.94 -7.76 8.26
C TRP A 45 -9.74 -8.73 7.10
N THR A 46 -10.06 -8.27 5.90
CA THR A 46 -9.97 -9.06 4.69
C THR A 46 -9.63 -8.20 3.48
N ALA A 47 -9.06 -8.80 2.45
CA ALA A 47 -8.90 -8.18 1.14
C ALA A 47 -9.88 -8.82 0.15
N ILE A 48 -10.76 -8.02 -0.45
CA ILE A 48 -11.74 -8.47 -1.44
C ILE A 48 -11.87 -7.40 -2.52
N GLY A 49 -11.73 -7.81 -3.79
CA GLY A 49 -11.95 -6.91 -4.92
C GLY A 49 -10.94 -5.77 -5.03
N GLY A 50 -9.70 -5.95 -4.56
CA GLY A 50 -8.68 -4.89 -4.55
C GLY A 50 -8.77 -3.95 -3.34
N GLU A 51 -9.69 -4.19 -2.41
CA GLU A 51 -9.86 -3.37 -1.21
C GLU A 51 -9.54 -4.16 0.05
N TYR A 52 -8.89 -3.51 1.00
CA TYR A 52 -8.62 -4.08 2.32
C TYR A 52 -9.48 -3.38 3.37
N LEU A 53 -10.37 -4.15 4.01
CA LEU A 53 -11.42 -3.60 4.88
C LEU A 53 -11.71 -4.49 6.08
N ALA A 54 -12.26 -3.86 7.12
CA ALA A 54 -12.86 -4.55 8.25
C ALA A 54 -14.23 -5.14 7.88
N GLN A 55 -14.46 -6.42 8.20
CA GLN A 55 -15.74 -7.10 7.98
C GLN A 55 -16.84 -6.64 8.94
N ALA A 56 -16.46 -6.25 10.16
CA ALA A 56 -17.35 -5.71 11.19
C ALA A 56 -16.70 -4.52 11.92
N PRO A 57 -16.67 -3.32 11.30
CA PRO A 57 -16.04 -2.15 11.92
C PRO A 57 -16.83 -1.68 13.15
N THR A 58 -16.13 -1.45 14.25
CA THR A 58 -16.69 -0.91 15.50
C THR A 58 -15.72 0.11 16.10
N ASN A 59 -16.26 1.00 16.94
CA ASN A 59 -15.48 1.96 17.76
C ASN A 59 -15.47 1.58 19.25
N THR A 60 -16.12 0.48 19.63
CA THR A 60 -16.28 0.06 21.04
C THR A 60 -16.01 -1.44 21.22
N PRO A 61 -14.75 -1.87 21.32
CA PRO A 61 -13.53 -1.09 21.12
C PRO A 61 -13.21 -0.86 19.63
N PRO A 62 -12.32 0.07 19.25
CA PRO A 62 -12.02 0.35 17.85
C PRO A 62 -11.37 -0.84 17.14
N THR A 63 -11.92 -1.19 15.97
CA THR A 63 -11.29 -2.09 15.00
C THR A 63 -10.04 -1.43 14.44
N PHE A 64 -8.90 -2.13 14.43
CA PHE A 64 -7.65 -1.56 13.92
C PHE A 64 -6.72 -2.63 13.34
N THR A 65 -5.88 -2.21 12.41
CA THR A 65 -4.84 -3.00 11.74
C THR A 65 -3.56 -2.17 11.68
N SER A 66 -2.40 -2.82 11.60
CA SER A 66 -1.10 -2.15 11.56
C SER A 66 -0.08 -2.88 10.69
N LEU A 67 0.98 -2.16 10.34
CA LEU A 67 2.20 -2.73 9.74
C LEU A 67 3.33 -2.70 10.78
N PRO A 68 4.28 -3.65 10.74
CA PRO A 68 5.30 -3.85 11.78
C PRO A 68 6.50 -2.93 11.60
N PHE A 69 6.28 -1.72 11.08
CA PHE A 69 7.35 -0.77 10.80
C PHE A 69 7.37 0.32 11.88
N GLU A 70 8.54 0.51 12.48
CA GLU A 70 8.81 1.67 13.32
C GLU A 70 9.40 2.78 12.43
N LEU A 71 8.57 3.77 12.09
CA LEU A 71 8.93 4.86 11.19
C LEU A 71 8.88 6.21 11.92
N THR A 72 9.88 7.06 11.65
CA THR A 72 9.97 8.40 12.24
C THR A 72 9.72 9.51 11.21
N ASP A 73 10.15 9.29 9.97
CA ASP A 73 9.85 10.10 8.80
C ASP A 73 9.30 9.17 7.73
N LEU A 74 8.08 9.45 7.24
CA LEU A 74 7.39 8.59 6.29
C LEU A 74 6.51 9.39 5.34
N GLU A 75 6.47 8.91 4.10
CA GLU A 75 5.50 9.32 3.10
C GLU A 75 4.56 8.14 2.85
N LEU A 76 3.25 8.37 2.94
CA LEU A 76 2.23 7.34 2.81
C LEU A 76 1.22 7.76 1.75
N THR A 77 1.03 6.89 0.75
CA THR A 77 -0.01 7.02 -0.27
C THR A 77 -1.04 5.92 -0.07
N LEU A 78 -2.32 6.29 -0.02
CA LEU A 78 -3.44 5.40 0.22
C LEU A 78 -4.61 5.76 -0.70
N ASP A 79 -5.23 4.76 -1.30
CA ASP A 79 -6.53 4.89 -1.93
C ASP A 79 -7.62 4.50 -0.92
N VAL A 80 -8.45 5.47 -0.53
CA VAL A 80 -9.52 5.28 0.45
C VAL A 80 -10.87 5.38 -0.24
N SER A 81 -11.62 4.28 -0.26
CA SER A 81 -12.99 4.23 -0.73
C SER A 81 -13.98 4.35 0.43
N LYS A 82 -15.18 4.85 0.12
CA LYS A 82 -16.28 4.86 1.10
C LYS A 82 -16.99 3.50 1.05
N SER A 83 -17.06 2.81 2.18
CA SER A 83 -17.90 1.62 2.27
C SER A 83 -19.36 1.97 2.00
N PRO A 84 -20.14 1.13 1.29
CA PRO A 84 -21.54 1.40 1.02
C PRO A 84 -22.25 1.64 2.35
N THR A 85 -22.79 2.85 2.55
CA THR A 85 -23.65 3.14 3.70
C THR A 85 -24.78 2.13 3.67
N ALA A 86 -24.83 1.24 4.67
CA ALA A 86 -26.02 0.42 4.91
C ALA A 86 -27.18 1.40 4.92
N ALA A 87 -28.09 1.26 3.95
CA ALA A 87 -29.22 2.17 3.80
C ALA A 87 -29.86 2.32 5.17
N SER A 88 -29.83 3.54 5.72
CA SER A 88 -30.63 3.90 6.88
C SER A 88 -32.09 3.83 6.44
N GLY A 89 -32.61 2.62 6.35
CA GLY A 89 -34.01 2.34 6.08
C GLY A 89 -34.80 2.92 7.24
N SER A 90 -35.41 4.08 7.00
CA SER A 90 -36.40 4.67 7.87
C SER A 90 -37.39 3.58 8.28
N ALA A 91 -37.51 3.34 9.59
CA ALA A 91 -38.59 2.52 10.12
C ALA A 91 -39.92 3.08 9.61
N PRO A 92 -40.86 2.26 9.09
CA PRO A 92 -42.16 2.76 8.69
C PRO A 92 -42.89 3.27 9.94
N THR A 93 -43.24 4.54 9.94
CA THR A 93 -44.11 5.16 10.95
C THR A 93 -45.42 4.35 11.01
N PRO A 94 -45.82 3.79 12.16
CA PRO A 94 -47.10 3.12 12.26
C PRO A 94 -48.20 4.18 12.05
N ARG A 95 -48.99 4.00 10.99
CA ARG A 95 -50.22 4.79 10.78
C ARG A 95 -51.23 4.32 11.82
N VAL A 96 -51.55 5.22 12.75
CA VAL A 96 -52.74 5.12 13.61
C VAL A 96 -53.95 5.58 12.83
#